data_AF-A0AA39CBJ4-F1
#
_entry.id   AF-A0AA39CBJ4-F1
#
_cell.length_a   1.000
_cell.length_b   1.000
_cell.length_c   1.000
_cell.angle_alpha   90.00
_cell.angle_beta   90.00
_cell.angle_gamma   90.00
#
_symmetry.space_group_name_H-M   'P 1'
#
loop_
_entity.id
_entity.type
_entity.pdbx_description
1 polymer ?
#
loop_
_entity_poly.entity_id
_entity_poly.type
_entity_poly.pdbx_seq_one_letter_code
_entity_poly.pdbx_strand_id
1 'polypeptide(L)'
;MNAPTADLGEYSKKQHYGSRWSEFDDHIFKPGPLHPRPILRSDRTNRILLYSGSFNPPHLGHKALLRHVFENSQNINVIAALVIPTDDQRLQEKKPTGQRKFSFQQRVKLWQGYGPSDWYWVCDRESDSAWHAFEAGLIQSARRDGFKLKFVSVLGPDYADMTKGVAWNYLREHIVSDIARSADFVATEGASLKQLPGCDPWETVDVDEDRARDCANEHIAFLKRRMSLMMPSVL
;
A
#
# COMPACT_ATOMS: atom_id res chain seq x y z
N MET A 1 24.49 -11.66 13.99
CA MET A 1 23.29 -12.50 14.10
C MET A 1 22.23 -11.92 13.17
N ASN A 2 21.52 -12.74 12.41
CA ASN A 2 20.44 -12.24 11.53
C ASN A 2 19.26 -11.77 12.38
N ALA A 3 18.70 -10.61 12.06
CA ALA A 3 17.51 -10.09 12.73
C ALA A 3 16.32 -11.05 12.52
N PRO A 4 15.50 -11.31 13.55
CA PRO A 4 14.24 -12.05 13.41
C PRO A 4 13.38 -11.54 12.26
N THR A 5 12.74 -12.48 11.55
CA THR A 5 11.81 -12.21 10.46
C THR A 5 10.52 -13.00 10.62
N ALA A 6 9.43 -12.50 10.03
CA ALA A 6 8.15 -13.21 10.00
C ALA A 6 7.30 -12.85 8.76
N ASP A 7 6.39 -13.73 8.35
CA ASP A 7 5.51 -13.49 7.19
C ASP A 7 4.32 -12.60 7.58
N LEU A 8 4.20 -11.40 6.99
CA LEU A 8 3.07 -10.49 7.24
C LEU A 8 1.73 -11.11 6.83
N GLY A 9 1.72 -11.99 5.83
CA GLY A 9 0.54 -12.71 5.37
C GLY A 9 -0.08 -13.56 6.47
N GLU A 10 0.73 -14.20 7.31
CA GLU A 10 0.27 -15.01 8.44
C GLU A 10 -0.40 -14.15 9.52
N TYR A 11 0.19 -13.01 9.87
CA TYR A 11 -0.43 -12.07 10.81
C TYR A 11 -1.75 -11.53 10.27
N SER A 12 -1.75 -11.14 9.00
CA SER A 12 -2.95 -10.63 8.33
C SER A 12 -4.05 -11.70 8.29
N LYS A 13 -3.71 -12.96 7.99
CA LYS A 13 -4.64 -14.08 7.94
C LYS A 13 -5.24 -14.39 9.31
N LYS A 14 -4.43 -14.46 10.36
CA LYS A 14 -4.88 -14.65 11.75
C LYS A 14 -5.81 -13.53 12.19
N GLN A 15 -5.45 -12.29 11.89
CA GLN A 15 -6.28 -11.14 12.23
C GLN A 15 -7.58 -11.11 11.41
N HIS A 16 -7.54 -11.60 10.17
CA HIS A 16 -8.68 -11.60 9.28
C HIS A 16 -9.70 -12.71 9.64
N TYR A 17 -9.25 -13.95 9.81
CA TYR A 17 -10.13 -15.10 10.03
C TYR A 17 -10.32 -15.46 11.52
N GLY A 18 -9.61 -14.79 12.43
CA GLY A 18 -9.69 -15.06 13.86
C GLY A 18 -9.29 -16.51 14.17
N SER A 19 -10.06 -17.20 15.02
CA SER A 19 -9.79 -18.59 15.40
C SER A 19 -9.86 -19.59 14.24
N ARG A 20 -10.54 -19.23 13.14
CA ARG A 20 -10.75 -20.10 11.98
C ARG A 20 -9.67 -19.96 10.91
N TRP A 21 -8.60 -19.22 11.19
CA TRP A 21 -7.56 -18.91 10.20
C TRP A 21 -6.89 -20.15 9.57
N SER A 22 -6.83 -21.28 10.27
CA SER A 22 -6.29 -22.53 9.74
C SER A 22 -7.26 -23.29 8.82
N GLU A 23 -8.53 -22.88 8.75
CA GLU A 23 -9.56 -23.53 7.91
C GLU A 23 -9.56 -23.02 6.46
N PHE A 24 -8.91 -21.89 6.20
CA PHE A 24 -8.89 -21.26 4.88
C PHE A 24 -7.50 -21.43 4.27
N ASP A 25 -7.40 -21.96 3.04
CA ASP A 25 -6.13 -21.98 2.30
C ASP A 25 -5.83 -20.65 1.60
N ASP A 26 -6.73 -19.67 1.72
CA ASP A 26 -6.57 -18.37 1.11
C ASP A 26 -5.41 -17.57 1.72
N HIS A 27 -4.59 -17.01 0.83
CA HIS A 27 -3.52 -16.11 1.18
C HIS A 27 -3.97 -14.66 1.00
N ILE A 28 -3.78 -13.84 2.05
CA ILE A 28 -3.97 -12.38 1.99
C ILE A 28 -3.05 -11.77 0.92
N PHE A 29 -1.79 -12.23 0.88
CA PHE A 29 -0.82 -11.92 -0.18
C PHE A 29 -0.42 -13.22 -0.87
N LYS A 30 -0.81 -13.39 -2.13
CA LYS A 30 -0.51 -14.62 -2.87
C LYS A 30 0.96 -14.63 -3.30
N PRO A 31 1.73 -15.72 -3.14
CA PRO A 31 3.07 -15.78 -3.69
C PRO A 31 3.07 -15.47 -5.20
N GLY A 32 3.82 -14.45 -5.59
CA GLY A 32 3.96 -14.03 -7.00
C GLY A 32 5.41 -14.05 -7.46
N PRO A 33 5.64 -14.01 -8.78
CA PRO A 33 6.99 -13.99 -9.34
C PRO A 33 7.63 -12.60 -9.33
N LEU A 34 6.83 -11.53 -9.17
CA LEU A 34 7.28 -10.15 -9.35
C LEU A 34 7.72 -9.49 -8.05
N HIS A 35 7.12 -9.87 -6.92
CA HIS A 35 7.42 -9.26 -5.64
C HIS A 35 7.83 -10.30 -4.60
N PRO A 36 8.84 -10.00 -3.76
CA PRO A 36 9.15 -10.83 -2.61
C PRO A 36 7.93 -10.90 -1.70
N ARG A 37 7.82 -11.98 -0.93
CA ARG A 37 6.77 -12.08 0.09
C ARG A 37 6.90 -10.89 1.06
N PRO A 38 5.78 -10.31 1.52
CA PRO A 38 5.84 -9.28 2.55
C PRO A 38 6.40 -9.84 3.88
N ILE A 39 7.69 -9.59 4.14
CA ILE A 39 8.39 -10.07 5.33
C ILE A 39 8.55 -8.93 6.33
N LEU A 40 8.10 -9.16 7.56
CA LEU A 40 8.41 -8.33 8.72
C LEU A 40 9.85 -8.57 9.16
N ARG A 41 10.55 -7.48 9.47
CA ARG A 41 11.92 -7.51 10.03
C ARG A 41 11.98 -6.73 11.32
N SER A 42 12.65 -7.26 12.35
CA SER A 42 12.72 -6.61 13.67
C SER A 42 13.77 -5.49 13.75
N ASP A 43 14.70 -5.43 12.79
CA ASP A 43 15.79 -4.44 12.73
C ASP A 43 15.36 -3.07 12.18
N ARG A 44 14.12 -2.94 11.71
CA ARG A 44 13.61 -1.74 11.03
C ARG A 44 12.11 -1.57 11.24
N THR A 45 11.61 -0.39 10.88
CA THR A 45 10.16 -0.15 10.80
C THR A 45 9.64 -0.73 9.49
N ASN A 46 8.65 -1.62 9.59
CA ASN A 46 7.91 -2.18 8.47
C ASN A 46 6.75 -1.25 8.14
N ARG A 47 6.56 -0.92 6.87
CA ARG A 47 5.49 -0.04 6.42
C ARG A 47 4.55 -0.74 5.46
N ILE A 48 3.26 -0.49 5.63
CA ILE A 48 2.22 -0.92 4.70
C ILE A 48 1.55 0.33 4.14
N LEU A 49 1.47 0.41 2.81
CA LEU A 49 0.72 1.48 2.16
C LEU A 49 -0.77 1.28 2.39
N LEU A 50 -1.47 2.36 2.69
CA LEU A 50 -2.91 2.39 2.85
C LEU A 50 -3.52 3.24 1.75
N TYR A 51 -4.20 2.61 0.81
CA TYR A 51 -4.79 3.30 -0.33
C TYR A 51 -6.32 3.25 -0.26
N SER A 52 -6.89 4.28 0.36
CA SER A 52 -8.33 4.43 0.53
C SER A 52 -8.96 5.20 -0.62
N GLY A 53 -10.13 4.78 -1.08
CA GLY A 53 -10.83 5.51 -2.13
C GLY A 53 -12.20 4.95 -2.45
N SER A 54 -13.01 5.73 -3.16
CA SER A 54 -14.34 5.27 -3.58
C SER A 54 -14.25 4.14 -4.59
N PHE A 55 -13.24 4.15 -5.47
CA PHE A 55 -13.01 3.13 -6.51
C PHE A 55 -14.30 2.72 -7.24
N ASN A 56 -15.05 3.71 -7.77
CA ASN A 56 -16.38 3.50 -8.33
C ASN A 56 -16.45 3.87 -9.83
N PRO A 57 -15.97 3.00 -10.74
CA PRO A 57 -15.19 1.77 -10.51
C PRO A 57 -13.67 2.07 -10.33
N PRO A 58 -12.86 1.08 -9.89
CA PRO A 58 -11.41 1.21 -10.01
C PRO A 58 -11.00 1.30 -11.50
N HIS A 59 -9.89 1.99 -11.80
CA HIS A 59 -9.38 2.20 -13.15
C HIS A 59 -7.85 2.16 -13.17
N LEU A 60 -7.24 2.16 -14.37
CA LEU A 60 -5.79 1.99 -14.54
C LEU A 60 -4.96 3.03 -13.78
N GLY A 61 -5.41 4.30 -13.73
CA GLY A 61 -4.74 5.34 -12.94
C GLY A 61 -4.60 5.01 -11.46
N HIS A 62 -5.60 4.39 -10.82
CA HIS A 62 -5.50 3.96 -9.42
C HIS A 62 -4.42 2.89 -9.25
N LYS A 63 -4.35 1.92 -10.18
CA LYS A 63 -3.34 0.85 -10.14
C LYS A 63 -1.93 1.39 -10.40
N ALA A 64 -1.80 2.32 -11.35
CA ALA A 64 -0.53 2.96 -11.69
C ALA A 64 0.02 3.77 -10.51
N LEU A 65 -0.82 4.56 -9.85
CA LEU A 65 -0.44 5.31 -8.66
C LEU A 65 0.05 4.39 -7.53
N LEU A 66 -0.76 3.38 -7.18
CA LEU A 66 -0.39 2.46 -6.10
C LEU A 66 0.92 1.73 -6.39
N ARG A 67 1.10 1.27 -7.63
CA ARG A 67 2.33 0.59 -8.07
C ARG A 67 3.52 1.53 -8.00
N HIS A 68 3.41 2.72 -8.56
CA HIS A 68 4.48 3.70 -8.56
C HIS A 68 4.95 4.04 -7.14
N VAL A 69 4.00 4.32 -6.24
CA VAL A 69 4.33 4.62 -4.84
C VAL A 69 4.98 3.41 -4.17
N PHE A 70 4.47 2.20 -4.38
CA PHE A 70 5.06 0.98 -3.82
C PHE A 70 6.51 0.76 -4.28
N GLU A 71 6.75 0.82 -5.59
CA GLU A 71 8.06 0.61 -6.20
C GLU A 71 9.09 1.67 -5.78
N ASN A 72 8.64 2.91 -5.51
CA ASN A 72 9.52 4.03 -5.16
C ASN A 72 9.61 4.33 -3.65
N SER A 73 8.99 3.51 -2.79
CA SER A 73 9.02 3.69 -1.33
C SER A 73 9.82 2.60 -0.60
N GLN A 74 10.72 1.92 -1.31
CA GLN A 74 11.52 0.82 -0.74
C GLN A 74 12.58 1.33 0.27
N ASN A 75 13.09 2.55 0.08
CA ASN A 75 14.00 3.23 1.01
C ASN A 75 13.43 3.35 2.43
N ILE A 76 12.10 3.52 2.57
CA ILE A 76 11.43 3.57 3.87
C ILE A 76 10.88 2.21 4.34
N ASN A 77 11.25 1.11 3.66
CA ASN A 77 10.85 -0.27 3.97
C ASN A 77 9.33 -0.50 3.90
N VAL A 78 8.72 -0.05 2.79
CA VAL A 78 7.36 -0.46 2.40
C VAL A 78 7.38 -1.90 1.90
N ILE A 79 6.64 -2.78 2.57
CA ILE A 79 6.65 -4.23 2.29
C ILE A 79 5.35 -4.76 1.68
N ALA A 80 4.26 -4.00 1.78
CA ALA A 80 2.96 -4.35 1.21
C ALA A 80 2.08 -3.10 1.02
N ALA A 81 0.91 -3.29 0.40
CA ALA A 81 -0.16 -2.32 0.33
C ALA A 81 -1.53 -2.91 0.69
N LEU A 82 -2.43 -2.05 1.15
CA LEU A 82 -3.79 -2.35 1.54
C LEU A 82 -4.72 -1.36 0.83
N VAL A 83 -5.58 -1.89 -0.04
CA VAL A 83 -6.57 -1.11 -0.77
C VAL A 83 -7.87 -1.14 0.03
N ILE A 84 -8.37 0.03 0.43
CA ILE A 84 -9.58 0.15 1.25
C ILE A 84 -10.67 0.88 0.45
N PRO A 85 -11.61 0.15 -0.16
CA PRO A 85 -12.79 0.78 -0.74
C PRO A 85 -13.59 1.47 0.35
N THR A 86 -14.07 2.69 0.08
CA THR A 86 -15.05 3.38 0.94
C THR A 86 -16.29 2.50 1.12
N ASP A 87 -16.93 2.46 2.29
CA ASP A 87 -18.19 1.73 2.49
C ASP A 87 -19.33 2.29 1.62
N ASP A 88 -20.39 1.50 1.42
CA ASP A 88 -21.48 1.90 0.54
C ASP A 88 -22.28 3.10 1.08
N GLN A 89 -22.45 3.26 2.39
CA GLN A 89 -23.15 4.40 2.99
C GLN A 89 -22.42 5.71 2.69
N ARG A 90 -21.13 5.77 2.98
CA ARG A 90 -20.29 6.95 2.70
C ARG A 90 -20.10 7.21 1.21
N LEU A 91 -20.13 6.16 0.39
CA LEU A 91 -20.19 6.33 -1.07
C LEU A 91 -21.51 6.99 -1.51
N GLN A 92 -22.64 6.66 -0.87
CA GLN A 92 -23.91 7.32 -1.16
C GLN A 92 -23.84 8.82 -0.85
N GLU A 93 -23.32 9.19 0.32
CA GLU A 93 -23.19 10.57 0.77
C GLU A 93 -22.24 11.40 -0.12
N LYS A 94 -21.13 10.80 -0.58
CA LYS A 94 -20.10 11.49 -1.38
C LYS A 94 -20.49 11.70 -2.85
N LYS A 95 -21.44 10.93 -3.40
CA LYS A 95 -21.69 10.89 -4.84
C LYS A 95 -23.07 11.43 -5.23
N PRO A 96 -23.16 12.34 -6.23
CA PRO A 96 -24.42 12.91 -6.69
C PRO A 96 -25.45 11.84 -7.07
N THR A 97 -26.73 12.17 -6.87
CA THR A 97 -27.86 11.37 -7.34
C THR A 97 -27.76 11.18 -8.87
N GLY A 98 -27.94 9.95 -9.35
CA GLY A 98 -27.92 9.61 -10.78
C GLY A 98 -26.60 9.03 -11.32
N GLN A 99 -25.50 9.03 -10.56
CA GLN A 99 -24.31 8.25 -10.93
C GLN A 99 -24.48 6.76 -10.60
N ARG A 100 -24.00 5.88 -11.48
CA ARG A 100 -23.93 4.44 -11.21
C ARG A 100 -22.99 4.19 -10.03
N LYS A 101 -23.50 3.52 -8.99
CA LYS A 101 -22.74 3.15 -7.79
C LYS A 101 -22.61 1.63 -7.75
N PHE A 102 -21.39 1.14 -7.90
CA PHE A 102 -21.04 -0.24 -7.66
C PHE A 102 -21.01 -0.48 -6.15
N SER A 103 -21.64 -1.57 -5.71
CA SER A 103 -21.59 -2.00 -4.30
C SER A 103 -20.15 -2.23 -3.85
N PHE A 104 -19.92 -2.22 -2.55
CA PHE A 104 -18.63 -2.48 -1.93
C PHE A 104 -18.01 -3.78 -2.47
N GLN A 105 -18.78 -4.86 -2.48
CA GLN A 105 -18.34 -6.17 -2.98
C GLN A 105 -18.01 -6.16 -4.48
N GLN A 106 -18.77 -5.41 -5.30
CA GLN A 106 -18.43 -5.24 -6.72
C GLN A 106 -17.11 -4.49 -6.90
N ARG A 107 -16.87 -3.45 -6.09
CA ARG A 107 -15.64 -2.66 -6.16
C ARG A 107 -14.42 -3.45 -5.70
N VAL A 108 -14.56 -4.26 -4.65
CA VAL A 108 -13.53 -5.22 -4.20
C VAL A 108 -13.17 -6.18 -5.34
N LYS A 109 -14.17 -6.82 -5.97
CA LYS A 109 -13.96 -7.75 -7.09
C LYS A 109 -13.32 -7.08 -8.30
N LEU A 110 -13.78 -5.89 -8.68
CA LEU A 110 -13.20 -5.13 -9.80
C LEU A 110 -11.74 -4.75 -9.54
N TRP A 111 -11.36 -4.50 -8.29
CA TRP A 111 -9.97 -4.22 -7.94
C TRP A 111 -9.14 -5.51 -8.04
N GLN A 112 -9.55 -6.56 -7.31
CA GLN A 112 -8.89 -7.87 -7.27
C GLN A 112 -8.70 -8.47 -8.67
N GLY A 113 -9.65 -8.26 -9.59
CA GLY A 113 -9.57 -8.82 -10.94
C GLY A 113 -9.57 -10.35 -10.90
N TYR A 114 -8.47 -10.97 -11.33
CA TYR A 114 -8.35 -12.44 -11.43
C TYR A 114 -7.86 -13.11 -10.13
N GLY A 115 -7.67 -12.37 -9.04
CA GLY A 115 -7.32 -12.94 -7.74
C GLY A 115 -6.45 -12.04 -6.85
N PRO A 116 -6.03 -12.54 -5.68
CA PRO A 116 -5.16 -11.79 -4.77
C PRO A 116 -3.80 -11.49 -5.41
N SER A 117 -3.27 -10.30 -5.09
CA SER A 117 -1.92 -9.88 -5.52
C SER A 117 -0.85 -10.36 -4.54
N ASP A 118 0.38 -10.35 -5.02
CA ASP A 118 1.60 -10.66 -4.30
C ASP A 118 2.14 -9.54 -3.40
N TRP A 119 1.67 -8.31 -3.58
CA TRP A 119 2.14 -7.16 -2.79
C TRP A 119 1.02 -6.26 -2.27
N TYR A 120 -0.23 -6.43 -2.74
CA TYR A 120 -1.37 -5.72 -2.16
C TYR A 120 -2.53 -6.65 -1.83
N TRP A 121 -3.28 -6.29 -0.79
CA TRP A 121 -4.58 -6.90 -0.47
C TRP A 121 -5.70 -5.87 -0.62
N VAL A 122 -6.81 -6.29 -1.20
CA VAL A 122 -8.03 -5.49 -1.29
C VAL A 122 -8.91 -5.87 -0.11
N CYS A 123 -9.08 -4.95 0.82
CA CYS A 123 -9.88 -5.17 2.01
C CYS A 123 -11.34 -5.38 1.61
N ASP A 124 -11.89 -6.47 2.11
CA ASP A 124 -13.27 -6.92 1.95
C ASP A 124 -14.11 -6.69 3.22
N ARG A 125 -13.58 -5.95 4.20
CA ARG A 125 -14.29 -5.50 5.40
C ARG A 125 -14.97 -4.17 5.11
N GLU A 126 -16.30 -4.19 5.00
CA GLU A 126 -17.06 -3.04 4.55
C GLU A 126 -17.13 -1.90 5.59
N SER A 127 -17.35 -2.20 6.87
CA SER A 127 -17.49 -1.14 7.88
C SER A 127 -16.13 -0.56 8.33
N ASP A 128 -16.06 0.75 8.51
CA ASP A 128 -14.90 1.46 9.08
C ASP A 128 -14.45 0.86 10.42
N SER A 129 -15.38 0.45 11.29
CA SER A 129 -15.06 -0.18 12.57
C SER A 129 -14.35 -1.53 12.41
N ALA A 130 -14.80 -2.37 11.47
CA ALA A 130 -14.15 -3.65 11.19
C ALA A 130 -12.75 -3.47 10.58
N TRP A 131 -12.57 -2.45 9.74
CA TRP A 131 -11.25 -2.07 9.24
C TRP A 131 -10.32 -1.62 10.37
N HIS A 132 -10.77 -0.70 11.24
CA HIS A 132 -9.94 -0.21 12.35
C HIS A 132 -9.60 -1.29 13.36
N ALA A 133 -10.51 -2.25 13.62
CA ALA A 133 -10.23 -3.41 14.44
C ALA A 133 -9.17 -4.33 13.82
N PHE A 134 -9.22 -4.52 12.50
CA PHE A 134 -8.19 -5.25 11.77
C PHE A 134 -6.83 -4.56 11.87
N GLU A 135 -6.77 -3.26 11.58
CA GLU A 135 -5.56 -2.45 11.64
C GLU A 135 -4.92 -2.48 13.04
N ALA A 136 -5.70 -2.21 14.08
CA ALA A 136 -5.20 -2.18 15.45
C ALA A 136 -4.65 -3.56 15.91
N GLY A 137 -5.36 -4.64 15.59
CA GLY A 137 -4.93 -5.98 15.97
C GLY A 137 -3.70 -6.46 15.19
N LEU A 138 -3.55 -6.06 13.92
CA LEU A 138 -2.36 -6.35 13.14
C LEU A 138 -1.12 -5.66 13.72
N ILE A 139 -1.23 -4.37 14.07
CA ILE A 139 -0.16 -3.62 14.73
C ILE A 139 0.19 -4.25 16.08
N GLN A 140 -0.82 -4.55 16.90
CA GLN A 140 -0.60 -5.10 18.25
C GLN A 140 0.07 -6.48 18.19
N SER A 141 -0.36 -7.34 17.27
CA SER A 141 0.22 -8.68 17.10
C SER A 141 1.67 -8.61 16.64
N ALA A 142 1.96 -7.81 15.59
CA ALA A 142 3.34 -7.62 15.13
C ALA A 142 4.24 -7.03 16.24
N ARG A 143 3.72 -6.05 17.00
CA ARG A 143 4.44 -5.43 18.11
C ARG A 143 4.77 -6.41 19.23
N ARG A 144 3.84 -7.32 19.56
CA ARG A 144 4.04 -8.34 20.60
C ARG A 144 5.25 -9.24 20.28
N ASP A 145 5.47 -9.51 18.99
CA ASP A 145 6.52 -10.37 18.51
C ASP A 145 7.81 -9.60 18.14
N GLY A 146 7.90 -8.33 18.55
CA GLY A 146 9.11 -7.51 18.40
C GLY A 146 9.24 -6.75 17.08
N PHE A 147 8.19 -6.73 16.24
CA PHE A 147 8.19 -6.02 14.97
C PHE A 147 7.56 -4.63 15.09
N LYS A 148 8.21 -3.61 14.53
CA LYS A 148 7.63 -2.27 14.36
C LYS A 148 6.86 -2.22 13.06
N LEU A 149 5.56 -1.95 13.11
CA LEU A 149 4.67 -1.87 11.94
C LEU A 149 3.94 -0.52 11.92
N LYS A 150 3.95 0.15 10.76
CA LYS A 150 3.23 1.41 10.53
C LYS A 150 2.43 1.35 9.22
N PHE A 151 1.36 2.14 9.18
CA PHE A 151 0.56 2.37 7.99
C PHE A 151 0.86 3.75 7.44
N VAL A 152 1.00 3.84 6.12
CA VAL A 152 1.31 5.08 5.40
C VAL A 152 0.22 5.34 4.38
N SER A 153 -0.50 6.45 4.50
CA SER A 153 -1.60 6.73 3.58
C SER A 153 -1.08 7.18 2.22
N VAL A 154 -1.62 6.62 1.15
CA VAL A 154 -1.35 7.07 -0.22
C VAL A 154 -2.50 7.97 -0.65
N LEU A 155 -2.22 9.25 -0.82
CA LEU A 155 -3.21 10.23 -1.26
C LEU A 155 -2.87 10.79 -2.63
N GLY A 156 -3.93 11.21 -3.33
CA GLY A 156 -3.77 12.06 -4.51
C GLY A 156 -3.39 13.49 -4.10
N PRO A 157 -2.92 14.30 -5.04
CA PRO A 157 -2.55 15.69 -4.77
C PRO A 157 -3.75 16.58 -4.42
N ASP A 158 -4.98 16.13 -4.65
CA ASP A 158 -6.20 16.82 -4.21
C ASP A 158 -6.37 16.91 -2.68
N TYR A 159 -5.52 16.21 -1.92
CA TYR A 159 -5.47 16.25 -0.46
C TYR A 159 -4.38 17.20 0.09
N ALA A 160 -3.58 17.79 -0.79
CA ALA A 160 -2.56 18.79 -0.45
C ALA A 160 -2.64 19.90 -1.50
N ASP A 161 -3.18 21.05 -1.12
CA ASP A 161 -3.33 22.17 -2.06
C ASP A 161 -2.69 23.44 -1.51
N MET A 162 -2.21 24.30 -2.40
CA MET A 162 -1.51 25.54 -2.03
C MET A 162 -2.42 26.57 -1.35
N THR A 163 -3.75 26.40 -1.39
CA THR A 163 -4.73 27.35 -0.82
C THR A 163 -5.16 26.97 0.60
N LYS A 164 -5.31 25.68 0.90
CA LYS A 164 -5.77 25.15 2.20
C LYS A 164 -4.66 24.44 2.97
N GLY A 165 -3.52 24.22 2.33
CA GLY A 165 -2.44 23.41 2.87
C GLY A 165 -2.80 21.93 2.91
N VAL A 166 -2.48 21.33 4.05
CA VAL A 166 -2.51 19.90 4.28
C VAL A 166 -3.73 19.58 5.16
N ALA A 167 -4.80 19.04 4.55
CA ALA A 167 -6.01 18.55 5.23
C ALA A 167 -5.86 17.15 5.86
N TRP A 168 -4.77 16.88 6.60
CA TRP A 168 -4.41 15.52 7.02
C TRP A 168 -4.62 15.33 8.52
N ASN A 169 -4.95 14.11 8.90
CA ASN A 169 -4.89 13.69 10.31
C ASN A 169 -3.41 13.52 10.69
N TYR A 170 -2.95 14.27 11.70
CA TYR A 170 -1.56 14.24 12.23
C TYR A 170 -1.11 12.87 12.75
N LEU A 171 -2.01 11.89 12.86
CA LEU A 171 -1.73 10.57 13.43
C LEU A 171 -1.09 9.57 12.46
N ARG A 172 -0.91 9.90 11.17
CA ARG A 172 -0.35 8.97 10.17
C ARG A 172 0.73 9.59 9.30
N GLU A 173 1.64 8.74 8.85
CA GLU A 173 2.57 9.05 7.76
C GLU A 173 1.81 8.99 6.42
N HIS A 174 2.31 9.73 5.45
CA HIS A 174 1.54 10.14 4.28
C HIS A 174 2.45 10.29 3.07
N ILE A 175 2.04 9.75 1.93
CA ILE A 175 2.72 9.88 0.64
C ILE A 175 1.74 10.50 -0.36
N VAL A 176 2.19 11.57 -1.02
CA VAL A 176 1.51 12.18 -2.17
C VAL A 176 2.31 11.88 -3.43
N SER A 177 1.63 11.64 -4.54
CA SER A 177 2.26 11.58 -5.86
C SER A 177 1.37 12.24 -6.90
N ASP A 178 2.00 12.97 -7.81
CA ASP A 178 1.38 13.67 -8.94
C ASP A 178 1.34 12.82 -10.22
N ILE A 179 1.79 11.56 -10.18
CA ILE A 179 1.86 10.70 -11.38
C ILE A 179 0.49 10.49 -12.05
N ALA A 180 -0.59 10.49 -11.26
CA ALA A 180 -1.93 10.29 -11.77
C ALA A 180 -2.64 11.60 -12.12
N ARG A 181 -2.21 12.74 -11.55
CA ARG A 181 -2.81 14.07 -11.68
C ARG A 181 -1.80 15.14 -11.30
N SER A 182 -1.80 16.27 -12.01
CA SER A 182 -0.97 17.43 -11.66
C SER A 182 -1.21 17.92 -10.23
N ALA A 183 -0.14 18.33 -9.56
CA ALA A 183 -0.16 19.02 -8.27
C ALA A 183 0.21 20.51 -8.44
N ASP A 184 -0.47 21.41 -7.73
CA ASP A 184 -0.25 22.87 -7.81
C ASP A 184 1.00 23.34 -7.06
N PHE A 185 1.48 22.51 -6.12
CA PHE A 185 2.72 22.68 -5.37
C PHE A 185 3.97 22.13 -6.10
N VAL A 186 3.81 21.47 -7.26
CA VAL A 186 4.93 21.09 -8.13
C VAL A 186 5.18 22.22 -9.12
N ALA A 187 6.36 22.84 -9.08
CA ALA A 187 6.71 23.87 -10.05
C ALA A 187 6.94 23.24 -11.44
N THR A 188 6.37 23.86 -12.47
CA THR A 188 6.55 23.45 -13.88
C THR A 188 8.00 23.57 -14.36
N GLU A 189 8.83 24.34 -13.67
CA GLU A 189 10.25 24.53 -13.97
C GLU A 189 11.10 24.00 -12.81
N GLY A 190 11.99 23.05 -13.09
CA GLY A 190 13.04 22.62 -12.17
C GLY A 190 12.69 21.56 -11.12
N ALA A 191 11.53 20.88 -11.23
CA ALA A 191 11.10 19.83 -10.29
C ALA A 191 11.15 20.27 -8.80
N SER A 192 10.99 21.57 -8.54
CA SER A 192 11.00 22.11 -7.19
C SER A 192 9.61 22.06 -6.57
N LEU A 193 9.54 21.71 -5.29
CA LEU A 193 8.29 21.64 -4.53
C LEU A 193 8.09 22.96 -3.78
N LYS A 194 6.96 23.64 -4.03
CA LYS A 194 6.53 24.81 -3.27
C LYS A 194 6.16 24.36 -1.85
N GLN A 195 6.61 25.10 -0.84
CA GLN A 195 6.26 24.81 0.54
C GLN A 195 4.73 24.91 0.74
N LEU A 196 4.14 23.87 1.31
CA LEU A 196 2.72 23.84 1.61
C LEU A 196 2.42 24.66 2.87
N PRO A 197 1.31 25.43 2.90
CA PRO A 197 0.88 26.14 4.11
C PRO A 197 0.78 25.22 5.32
N GLY A 198 1.41 25.60 6.43
CA GLY A 198 1.39 24.85 7.69
C GLY A 198 2.32 23.63 7.75
N CYS A 199 3.21 23.46 6.76
CA CYS A 199 4.24 22.42 6.76
C CYS A 199 5.64 23.04 6.81
N ASP A 200 6.60 22.28 7.35
CA ASP A 200 8.02 22.60 7.24
C ASP A 200 8.49 22.51 5.77
N PRO A 201 9.64 23.12 5.42
CA PRO A 201 10.21 23.01 4.09
C PRO A 201 10.37 21.55 3.66
N TRP A 202 10.24 21.30 2.35
CA TRP A 202 10.48 19.98 1.81
C TRP A 202 11.93 19.58 2.04
N GLU A 203 12.11 18.47 2.74
CA GLU A 203 13.40 17.84 2.90
C GLU A 203 13.55 16.75 1.84
N THR A 204 14.68 16.74 1.15
CA THR A 204 15.09 15.55 0.43
C THR A 204 15.34 14.48 1.48
N VAL A 205 14.53 13.42 1.45
CA VAL A 205 14.86 12.23 2.22
C VAL A 205 16.14 11.70 1.61
N ASP A 206 17.27 11.93 2.28
CA ASP A 206 18.54 11.34 1.91
C ASP A 206 18.29 9.84 1.79
N VAL A 207 18.27 9.39 0.54
CA VAL A 207 18.18 7.97 0.24
C VAL A 207 19.49 7.45 0.76
N ASP A 208 19.46 6.80 1.91
CA ASP A 208 20.59 6.00 2.39
C ASP A 208 20.94 5.04 1.26
N GLU A 209 21.94 5.42 0.47
CA GLU A 209 22.22 4.79 -0.81
C GLU A 209 22.59 3.34 -0.60
N ASP A 210 23.25 3.04 0.53
CA ASP A 210 23.60 1.69 0.92
C ASP A 210 22.34 0.89 1.26
N ARG A 211 21.39 1.44 2.03
CA ARG A 211 20.10 0.76 2.29
C ARG A 211 19.24 0.62 1.04
N ALA A 212 19.20 1.62 0.17
CA ALA A 212 18.44 1.55 -1.07
C ALA A 212 19.08 0.53 -2.04
N ARG A 213 20.41 0.49 -2.10
CA ARG A 213 21.18 -0.49 -2.86
C ARG A 213 20.99 -1.90 -2.29
N ASP A 214 20.97 -2.05 -0.97
CA ASP A 214 20.67 -3.33 -0.31
C ASP A 214 19.24 -3.80 -0.64
N CYS A 215 18.24 -2.93 -0.54
CA CYS A 215 16.86 -3.26 -0.90
C CYS A 215 16.73 -3.61 -2.40
N ALA A 216 17.39 -2.85 -3.28
CA ALA A 216 17.41 -3.13 -4.71
C ALA A 216 18.13 -4.46 -5.02
N ASN A 217 19.25 -4.73 -4.35
CA ASN A 217 20.00 -5.99 -4.49
C ASN A 217 19.20 -7.19 -3.99
N GLU A 218 18.50 -7.07 -2.86
CA GLU A 218 17.60 -8.11 -2.35
C GLU A 218 16.47 -8.40 -3.36
N HIS A 219 15.86 -7.34 -3.92
CA HIS A 219 14.82 -7.48 -4.93
C HIS A 219 15.33 -8.11 -6.24
N ILE A 220 16.47 -7.65 -6.75
CA ILE A 220 17.11 -8.21 -7.95
C ILE A 220 17.52 -9.67 -7.70
N ALA A 221 18.07 -10.00 -6.52
CA ALA A 221 18.43 -11.36 -6.17
C ALA A 221 17.19 -12.27 -6.10
N PHE A 222 16.06 -11.77 -5.60
CA PHE A 222 14.78 -12.48 -5.64
C PHE A 222 14.33 -12.75 -7.07
N LEU A 223 14.31 -11.73 -7.94
CA LEU A 223 13.92 -11.88 -9.34
C LEU A 223 14.83 -12.88 -10.09
N LYS A 224 16.15 -12.79 -9.92
CA LYS A 224 17.12 -13.72 -10.52
C LYS A 224 16.90 -15.17 -10.11
N ARG A 225 16.46 -15.44 -8.88
CA ARG A 225 16.15 -16.81 -8.40
C ARG A 225 14.85 -17.38 -8.97
N ARG A 226 13.95 -16.52 -9.46
CA ARG A 226 12.60 -16.90 -9.92
C ARG A 226 12.43 -16.83 -11.44
N MET A 227 13.31 -16.12 -12.13
CA MET A 227 13.32 -16.03 -13.58
C MET A 227 14.23 -17.11 -14.16
N SER A 228 13.65 -18.00 -14.96
CA SER A 228 14.40 -18.95 -15.79
C SER A 228 13.79 -18.93 -17.18
N LEU A 229 14.60 -18.67 -18.18
CA LEU A 229 14.18 -18.69 -19.59
C LEU A 229 14.39 -20.11 -20.12
N MET A 230 13.31 -20.77 -20.53
CA MET A 230 13.40 -22.04 -21.25
C MET A 230 13.28 -21.74 -22.75
N MET A 231 14.35 -22.02 -23.49
CA MET A 231 14.32 -21.97 -24.95
C MET A 231 13.90 -23.35 -25.48
N PRO A 232 12.97 -23.43 -26.45
CA PRO A 232 12.65 -24.70 -27.10
C PRO A 232 13.89 -25.25 -27.80
N SER A 233 14.18 -26.53 -27.62
CA SER A 233 15.11 -27.26 -28.48
C SER A 233 14.49 -27.34 -29.87
N VAL A 234 15.09 -26.67 -30.85
CA VAL A 234 14.76 -26.90 -32.26
C VAL A 234 15.25 -28.31 -32.57
N LEU A 235 14.32 -29.23 -32.82
CA LEU A 235 14.60 -30.55 -33.40
C LEU A 235 14.84 -30.42 -34.90
#